data_AF-Q83X83-F1
#
_entry.id   AF-Q83X83-F1
#
_cell.length_a   1.000
_cell.length_b   1.000
_cell.length_c   1.000
_cell.angle_alpha   90.00
_cell.angle_beta   90.00
_cell.angle_gamma   90.00
#
_symmetry.space_group_name_H-M   'P 1'
#
loop_
_entity.id
_entity.type
_entity.pdbx_description
1 polymer ?
#
loop_
_entity_poly.entity_id
_entity_poly.type
_entity_poly.pdbx_seq_one_letter_code
_entity_poly.pdbx_strand_id
1 'polypeptide(L)'
;MEANELKAVEGTVLEAWCGVLGLDTVDPDVPFAALGGDSMRAVRVLSRLWRELGVELPVHALGNDTTAAELATAVHARLNGQAA
;
A
#
# COMPACT_ATOMS: atom_id res chain seq x y z
N MET A 1 -9.52 -8.10 17.28
CA MET A 1 -9.65 -8.77 15.98
C MET A 1 -9.23 -7.82 14.85
N GLU A 2 -9.75 -6.59 14.81
CA GLU A 2 -9.34 -5.53 13.83
C GLU A 2 -7.83 -5.32 13.68
N ALA A 3 -7.06 -5.24 14.77
CA ALA A 3 -5.63 -4.99 14.70
C ALA A 3 -4.84 -6.10 13.96
N ASN A 4 -5.37 -7.32 13.89
CA ASN A 4 -4.75 -8.42 13.15
C ASN A 4 -5.02 -8.32 11.64
N GLU A 5 -6.20 -7.84 11.27
CA GLU A 5 -6.59 -7.66 9.87
C GLU A 5 -5.82 -6.51 9.24
N LEU A 6 -5.67 -5.39 9.96
CA LEU A 6 -4.84 -4.27 9.49
C LEU A 6 -3.38 -4.70 9.28
N LYS A 7 -2.81 -5.47 10.21
CA LYS A 7 -1.45 -6.02 10.05
C LYS A 7 -1.33 -6.96 8.85
N ALA A 8 -2.35 -7.76 8.56
CA ALA A 8 -2.35 -8.62 7.37
C ALA A 8 -2.36 -7.79 6.08
N VAL A 9 -3.19 -6.73 6.03
CA VAL A 9 -3.22 -5.79 4.90
C VAL A 9 -1.89 -5.06 4.74
N GLU A 10 -1.29 -4.61 5.84
CA GLU A 10 0.05 -3.99 5.84
C GLU A 10 1.11 -4.92 5.28
N GLY A 11 1.10 -6.21 5.65
CA GLY A 11 1.98 -7.23 5.07
C GLY A 11 1.86 -7.30 3.55
N THR A 12 0.65 -7.38 3.02
CA THR A 12 0.41 -7.37 1.57
C THR A 12 0.91 -6.09 0.89
N VAL A 13 0.72 -4.93 1.54
CA VAL A 13 1.25 -3.65 1.06
C VAL A 13 2.78 -3.68 0.98
N LEU A 14 3.45 -4.16 2.03
CA LEU A 14 4.90 -4.28 2.08
C LEU A 14 5.42 -5.21 0.97
N GLU A 15 4.78 -6.36 0.75
CA GLU A 15 5.14 -7.30 -0.32
C GLU A 15 4.96 -6.69 -1.72
N ALA A 16 3.90 -5.89 -1.91
CA ALA A 16 3.66 -5.17 -3.15
C ALA A 16 4.77 -4.12 -3.40
N TRP A 17 5.15 -3.38 -2.36
CA TRP A 17 6.22 -2.38 -2.42
C TRP A 17 7.57 -3.03 -2.71
N CYS A 18 7.97 -4.04 -1.93
CA CYS A 18 9.21 -4.79 -2.14
C CYS A 18 9.33 -5.29 -3.58
N GLY A 19 8.27 -5.92 -4.11
CA GLY A 19 8.30 -6.44 -5.49
C GLY A 19 8.34 -5.37 -6.58
N VAL A 20 7.78 -4.18 -6.36
CA VAL A 20 7.81 -3.07 -7.34
C VAL A 20 9.09 -2.24 -7.26
N LEU A 21 9.62 -2.06 -6.04
CA LEU A 21 10.85 -1.31 -5.78
C LEU A 21 12.10 -2.17 -5.99
N GLY A 22 11.97 -3.50 -5.99
CA GLY A 22 13.11 -4.42 -6.06
C GLY A 22 13.91 -4.45 -4.76
N LEU A 23 13.23 -4.30 -3.62
CA LEU A 23 13.81 -4.28 -2.28
C LEU A 23 13.43 -5.57 -1.55
N ASP A 24 14.32 -6.08 -0.71
CA ASP A 24 14.04 -7.26 0.11
C ASP A 24 13.09 -6.92 1.27
N THR A 25 13.33 -5.78 1.92
CA THR A 25 12.53 -5.26 3.03
C THR A 25 12.36 -3.76 2.89
N VAL A 26 11.20 -3.24 3.31
CA VAL A 26 10.93 -1.80 3.41
C VAL A 26 10.45 -1.49 4.82
N ASP A 27 10.83 -0.33 5.32
CA ASP A 27 10.33 0.18 6.60
C ASP A 27 8.91 0.75 6.38
N PRO A 28 7.89 0.28 7.13
CA PRO A 28 6.51 0.70 6.93
C PRO A 28 6.25 2.18 7.19
N ASP A 29 7.13 2.84 7.95
CA ASP A 29 7.03 4.25 8.32
C ASP A 29 7.81 5.17 7.38
N VAL A 30 8.55 4.62 6.41
CA VAL A 30 9.30 5.40 5.43
C VAL A 30 8.42 5.72 4.22
N PRO A 31 8.35 6.99 3.79
CA PRO A 31 7.59 7.38 2.62
C PRO A 31 8.00 6.66 1.33
N PHE A 32 7.02 6.35 0.48
CA PHE A 32 7.24 5.65 -0.79
C PHE A 32 8.29 6.35 -1.68
N ALA A 33 8.27 7.67 -1.77
CA ALA A 33 9.25 8.41 -2.57
C ALA A 33 10.67 8.33 -1.99
N ALA A 34 10.82 8.28 -0.67
CA ALA A 34 12.12 8.13 -0.02
C ALA A 34 12.77 6.77 -0.31
N LEU A 35 11.97 5.75 -0.67
CA LEU A 35 12.40 4.43 -1.09
C LEU A 35 12.65 4.31 -2.60
N GLY A 36 12.61 5.43 -3.35
CA GLY A 36 12.77 5.43 -4.81
C GLY A 36 11.47 5.20 -5.59
N GLY A 37 10.32 5.35 -4.92
CA GLY A 37 9.00 5.36 -5.53
C GLY A 37 8.79 6.54 -6.47
N ASP A 38 8.04 6.30 -7.55
CA ASP A 38 7.61 7.31 -8.52
C ASP A 38 6.17 7.01 -8.97
N SER A 39 5.58 7.89 -9.80
CA SER A 39 4.20 7.71 -10.27
C SER A 39 3.97 6.38 -11.02
N MET A 40 4.94 5.90 -11.80
CA MET A 40 4.80 4.64 -12.53
C MET A 40 4.85 3.43 -11.59
N ARG A 41 5.74 3.46 -10.60
CA ARG A 41 5.82 2.47 -9.53
C ARG A 41 4.56 2.49 -8.69
N ALA A 42 4.02 3.68 -8.42
CA ALA A 42 2.78 3.84 -7.67
C ALA A 42 1.62 3.12 -8.36
N VAL A 43 1.43 3.36 -9.65
CA VAL A 43 0.41 2.68 -10.46
C VAL A 43 0.60 1.15 -10.44
N ARG A 44 1.85 0.67 -10.48
CA ARG A 44 2.15 -0.77 -10.39
C ARG A 44 1.79 -1.36 -9.03
N VAL A 45 2.10 -0.67 -7.93
CA VAL A 45 1.71 -1.07 -6.57
C VAL A 45 0.19 -1.14 -6.47
N LEU A 46 -0.52 -0.08 -6.84
CA LEU A 46 -1.99 -0.03 -6.78
C LEU A 46 -2.64 -1.13 -7.63
N SER A 47 -2.12 -1.37 -8.83
CA SER A 47 -2.60 -2.46 -9.70
C SER A 47 -2.37 -3.85 -9.11
N ARG A 48 -1.29 -4.02 -8.32
CA ARG A 48 -0.99 -5.29 -7.64
C ARG A 48 -1.92 -5.49 -6.45
N LEU A 49 -2.12 -4.46 -5.62
CA LEU A 49 -3.07 -4.49 -4.50
C LEU A 49 -4.50 -4.76 -4.97
N TRP A 50 -4.92 -4.18 -6.10
CA TRP A 50 -6.21 -4.49 -6.69
C TRP A 50 -6.35 -5.97 -7.07
N ARG A 51 -5.31 -6.58 -7.66
CA ARG A 51 -5.33 -8.01 -8.00
C ARG A 51 -5.32 -8.93 -6.78
N GLU A 52 -4.60 -8.54 -5.72
CA GLU A 52 -4.42 -9.38 -4.52
C GLU A 52 -5.57 -9.24 -3.53
N LEU A 53 -6.13 -8.04 -3.38
CA LEU A 53 -7.13 -7.72 -2.36
C LEU A 53 -8.50 -7.35 -2.93
N GLY A 54 -8.62 -7.17 -4.25
CA GLY A 54 -9.87 -6.74 -4.89
C GLY A 54 -10.23 -5.28 -4.65
N VAL A 55 -9.32 -4.48 -4.09
CA VAL A 55 -9.57 -3.07 -3.72
C VAL A 55 -9.06 -2.14 -4.80
N GLU A 56 -9.96 -1.31 -5.34
CA GLU A 56 -9.58 -0.22 -6.22
C GLU A 56 -9.29 1.05 -5.40
N LEU A 57 -8.06 1.54 -5.52
CA LEU A 57 -7.60 2.77 -4.91
C LEU A 57 -7.35 3.83 -6.00
N PRO A 58 -7.70 5.10 -5.75
CA PRO A 58 -7.36 6.16 -6.67
C PRO A 58 -5.84 6.37 -6.70
N VAL A 59 -5.31 6.87 -7.82
CA VAL A 59 -3.86 7.07 -7.98
C VAL A 59 -3.25 8.00 -6.92
N HIS A 60 -4.05 8.93 -6.37
CA HIS A 60 -3.61 9.86 -5.33
C HIS A 60 -3.53 9.21 -3.94
N ALA A 61 -3.99 7.97 -3.76
CA ALA A 61 -3.86 7.24 -2.49
C ALA A 61 -2.40 6.86 -2.17
N LEU A 62 -1.52 6.87 -3.18
CA LEU A 62 -0.09 6.65 -3.01
C LEU A 62 0.68 7.87 -3.52
N GLY A 63 0.84 8.84 -2.63
CA GLY A 63 1.61 10.06 -2.86
C GLY A 63 3.07 9.91 -2.45
N ASN A 64 3.83 11.00 -2.60
CA ASN A 64 5.26 11.01 -2.27
C ASN A 64 5.52 10.73 -0.78
N ASP A 65 4.70 11.31 0.09
CA ASP A 65 4.86 11.23 1.55
C ASP A 65 4.12 10.02 2.16
N THR A 66 3.38 9.26 1.34
CA THR A 66 2.58 8.14 1.83
C THR A 66 3.47 7.00 2.30
N THR A 67 3.21 6.53 3.52
CA THR A 67 3.87 5.35 4.11
C THR A 67 3.09 4.06 3.83
N ALA A 68 3.71 2.91 4.08
CA ALA A 68 3.03 1.62 3.89
C ALA A 68 1.88 1.45 4.90
N ALA A 69 2.07 1.91 6.14
CA ALA A 69 1.05 1.87 7.20
C ALA A 69 -0.18 2.74 6.85
N GLU A 70 0.05 3.94 6.28
CA GLU A 70 -1.02 4.82 5.81
C GLU A 70 -1.80 4.20 4.65
N LEU A 71 -1.09 3.62 3.67
CA LEU A 71 -1.73 2.93 2.56
C LEU A 71 -2.54 1.72 3.04
N ALA A 72 -2.00 0.93 3.97
CA ALA A 72 -2.67 -0.22 4.55
C ALA A 72 -3.98 0.19 5.25
N THR A 73 -3.97 1.32 5.95
CA THR A 73 -5.17 1.89 6.57
C THR A 73 -6.22 2.26 5.52
N ALA A 74 -5.82 2.91 4.43
CA ALA A 74 -6.72 3.26 3.33
C ALA A 74 -7.32 2.03 2.63
N VAL A 75 -6.51 0.98 2.42
CA VAL A 75 -6.95 -0.31 1.87
C VAL A 75 -7.95 -0.99 2.82
N HIS A 76 -7.61 -1.07 4.12
CA HIS A 76 -8.45 -1.71 5.12
C HIS A 76 -9.81 -1.01 5.27
N ALA A 77 -9.83 0.32 5.26
CA ALA A 77 -11.08 1.09 5.25
C ALA A 77 -11.96 0.73 4.05
N ARG A 78 -11.39 0.63 2.85
CA ARG A 78 -12.11 0.22 1.63
C ARG A 78 -12.62 -1.21 1.69
N LEU A 79 -11.84 -2.16 2.24
CA LEU A 79 -12.28 -3.55 2.47
C LEU A 79 -13.49 -3.62 3.39
N ASN A 80 -13.54 -2.76 4.41
CA ASN A 80 -14.64 -2.69 5.35
C ASN A 80 -15.85 -1.86 4.84
N GLY A 81 -15.84 -1.46 3.57
CA GLY A 81 -16.92 -0.64 2.98
C GLY A 81 -16.95 0.82 3.46
N GLN A 82 -15.89 1.26 4.15
CA GLN A 82 -15.72 2.66 4.55
C GLN A 82 -15.04 3.40 3.39
N ALA A 83 -15.85 3.96 2.50
CA ALA A 83 -15.38 4.96 1.56
C ALA A 83 -15.22 6.29 2.31
N ALA A 84 -13.98 6.69 2.58
CA ALA A 84 -13.65 8.11 2.71
C ALA A 84 -13.86 8.81 1.36
#